data_AF-A0A931ZT00-F1
#
_entry.id   AF-A0A931ZT00-F1
#
_cell.length_a   1.000
_cell.length_b   1.000
_cell.length_c   1.000
_cell.angle_alpha   90.00
_cell.angle_beta   90.00
_cell.angle_gamma   90.00
#
_symmetry.space_group_name_H-M   'P 1'
#
loop_
_entity.id
_entity.type
_entity.pdbx_description
1 polymer ?
#
loop_
_entity_poly.entity_id
_entity_poly.type
_entity_poly.pdbx_seq_one_letter_code
_entity_poly.pdbx_strand_id
1 'polypeptide(L)'
;MAGQVSNADLQNLARVGRARARIGLANWAGALADASAVPAGYVKNVTRDTNRQRRWNYVFEYLVSTATGFNRHGSVSPAFRGLTVDANGVHTQNSGTTDSRVGAFTNNQLSFDFSTIHWTIPKYTARTSLLPLATYKEAQLYMAEAYAQQGAAANLASAVAIINARHAAAGLPNWTLGATATQAEVISHILDERARELFAEGGHRYNDMLRYRSTPYNIPFKGEPGSVHPNGVDQTGDVYGTTTCFPLPAAERAGNPNVS
;
A
#
# COMPACT_ATOMS: atom_id res chain seq x y z
N MET A 1 34.99 -27.88 4.89
CA MET A 1 33.68 -27.40 5.36
C MET A 1 33.52 -25.95 4.90
N ALA A 2 32.96 -25.74 3.71
CA ALA A 2 32.64 -24.39 3.24
C ALA A 2 31.32 -23.97 3.88
N GLY A 3 31.39 -23.15 4.93
CA GLY A 3 30.21 -22.54 5.51
C GLY A 3 29.50 -21.73 4.43
N GLN A 4 28.22 -22.01 4.17
CA GLN A 4 27.37 -21.13 3.38
C GLN A 4 27.47 -19.74 4.00
N VAL A 5 28.13 -18.80 3.30
CA VAL A 5 27.99 -17.38 3.59
C VAL A 5 26.54 -17.04 3.24
N SER A 6 25.68 -17.19 4.23
CA SER A 6 24.30 -16.77 4.20
C SER A 6 24.28 -15.29 3.84
N ASN A 7 23.85 -14.96 2.61
CA ASN A 7 23.64 -13.57 2.22
C ASN A 7 22.43 -13.04 3.01
N ALA A 8 22.69 -12.38 4.13
CA ALA A 8 21.68 -11.89 5.06
C ALA A 8 20.66 -10.96 4.38
N ASP A 9 21.09 -10.20 3.37
CA ASP A 9 20.21 -9.35 2.56
C ASP A 9 19.21 -10.20 1.77
N LEU A 10 19.67 -11.23 1.05
CA LEU A 10 18.77 -12.15 0.33
C LEU A 10 17.82 -12.88 1.28
N GLN A 11 18.28 -13.27 2.46
CA GLN A 11 17.43 -13.91 3.46
C GLN A 11 16.33 -12.98 3.97
N ASN A 12 16.66 -11.73 4.30
CA ASN A 12 15.68 -10.75 4.77
C ASN A 12 14.70 -10.35 3.66
N LEU A 13 15.16 -10.24 2.41
CA LEU A 13 14.29 -10.05 1.25
C LEU A 13 13.30 -11.22 1.11
N ALA A 14 13.78 -12.45 1.22
CA ALA A 14 12.95 -13.64 1.14
C ALA A 14 11.94 -13.71 2.29
N ARG A 15 12.33 -13.32 3.51
CA ARG A 15 11.43 -13.26 4.68
C ARG A 15 10.27 -12.30 4.44
N VAL A 16 10.52 -11.07 3.98
CA VAL A 16 9.45 -10.10 3.68
C VAL A 16 8.53 -10.62 2.57
N GLY A 17 9.10 -11.15 1.47
CA GLY A 17 8.32 -11.69 0.36
C GLY A 17 7.47 -12.90 0.76
N ARG A 18 8.00 -13.79 1.59
CA ARG A 18 7.28 -14.97 2.09
C ARG A 18 6.20 -14.58 3.12
N ALA A 19 6.45 -13.60 3.98
CA ALA A 19 5.43 -13.02 4.86
C ALA A 19 4.26 -12.44 4.03
N ARG A 20 4.56 -11.65 2.99
CA ARG A 20 3.56 -11.09 2.07
C ARG A 20 2.69 -12.17 1.43
N ALA A 21 3.31 -13.25 0.93
CA ALA A 21 2.58 -14.37 0.34
C ALA A 21 1.70 -15.10 1.38
N ARG A 22 2.22 -15.33 2.59
CA ARG A 22 1.51 -16.04 3.66
C ARG A 22 0.31 -15.26 4.19
N ILE A 23 0.41 -13.94 4.28
CA ILE A 23 -0.72 -13.04 4.56
C ILE A 23 -1.81 -13.18 3.50
N GLY A 24 -1.42 -13.30 2.21
CA GLY A 24 -2.34 -13.61 1.11
C GLY A 24 -3.06 -14.95 1.23
N LEU A 25 -2.40 -15.94 1.81
CA LEU A 25 -2.93 -17.30 2.02
C LEU A 25 -3.63 -17.47 3.39
N ALA A 26 -3.81 -16.39 4.16
CA ALA A 26 -4.28 -16.44 5.54
C ALA A 26 -3.47 -17.37 6.47
N ASN A 27 -2.20 -17.64 6.14
CA ASN A 27 -1.26 -18.38 7.00
C ASN A 27 -0.62 -17.42 8.01
N TRP A 28 -1.39 -17.04 9.03
CA TRP A 28 -0.99 -16.03 10.02
C TRP A 28 0.23 -16.45 10.84
N ALA A 29 0.30 -17.70 11.28
CA ALA A 29 1.45 -18.22 12.04
C ALA A 29 2.74 -18.16 11.21
N GLY A 30 2.69 -18.57 9.94
CA GLY A 30 3.83 -18.49 9.05
C GLY A 30 4.21 -17.04 8.71
N ALA A 31 3.23 -16.14 8.58
CA ALA A 31 3.50 -14.73 8.35
C ALA A 31 4.25 -14.10 9.54
N LEU A 32 3.81 -14.38 10.77
CA LEU A 32 4.48 -13.94 12.00
C LEU A 32 5.92 -14.45 12.10
N ALA A 33 6.14 -15.74 11.81
CA ALA A 33 7.47 -16.35 11.87
C ALA A 33 8.46 -15.67 10.90
N ASP A 34 8.02 -15.28 9.71
CA ASP A 34 8.88 -14.61 8.74
C ASP A 34 9.08 -13.13 9.06
N ALA A 35 8.00 -12.43 9.36
CA ALA A 35 8.02 -10.99 9.54
C ALA A 35 8.78 -10.58 10.81
N SER A 36 8.68 -11.37 11.90
CA SER A 36 9.45 -11.15 13.14
C SER A 36 10.95 -11.37 12.98
N ALA A 37 11.36 -12.15 11.97
CA ALA A 37 12.77 -12.41 11.68
C ALA A 37 13.43 -11.33 10.78
N VAL A 38 12.69 -10.29 10.39
CA VAL A 38 13.22 -9.16 9.61
C VAL A 38 13.82 -8.14 10.59
N PRO A 39 15.12 -7.80 10.48
CA PRO A 39 15.76 -6.89 11.42
C PRO A 39 15.23 -5.46 11.28
N ALA A 40 15.20 -4.73 12.39
CA ALA A 40 14.83 -3.32 12.43
C ALA A 40 15.69 -2.50 11.45
N GLY A 41 15.05 -1.58 10.73
CA GLY A 41 15.71 -0.74 9.73
C GLY A 41 16.03 -1.41 8.39
N TYR A 42 15.70 -2.70 8.21
CA TYR A 42 15.89 -3.37 6.92
C TYR A 42 15.12 -2.68 5.78
N VAL A 43 15.83 -2.39 4.69
CA VAL A 43 15.26 -1.82 3.46
C VAL A 43 15.98 -2.41 2.25
N LYS A 44 15.23 -3.05 1.36
CA LYS A 44 15.69 -3.41 0.01
C LYS A 44 15.08 -2.45 -1.00
N ASN A 45 15.92 -1.72 -1.71
CA ASN A 45 15.50 -0.78 -2.74
C ASN A 45 15.79 -1.32 -4.14
N VAL A 46 14.87 -1.03 -5.07
CA VAL A 46 15.13 -1.10 -6.51
C VAL A 46 15.84 0.18 -6.93
N THR A 47 17.06 0.04 -7.44
CA THR A 47 17.85 1.16 -7.96
C THR A 47 17.19 1.75 -9.21
N ARG A 48 17.23 3.08 -9.34
CA ARG A 48 16.81 3.84 -10.51
C ARG A 48 17.92 4.79 -10.93
N ASP A 49 18.01 5.08 -12.22
CA ASP A 49 19.01 5.99 -12.78
C ASP A 49 18.46 6.67 -14.03
N THR A 50 19.23 7.59 -14.60
CA THR A 50 18.87 8.34 -15.82
C THR A 50 19.60 7.85 -17.07
N ASN A 51 20.45 6.82 -16.97
CA ASN A 51 21.32 6.37 -18.08
C ASN A 51 20.52 5.73 -19.23
N ARG A 52 19.38 5.10 -18.92
CA ARG A 52 18.45 4.57 -19.92
C ARG A 52 17.02 4.82 -19.45
N GLN A 53 16.11 5.15 -20.37
CA GLN A 53 14.72 5.45 -20.02
C GLN A 53 14.03 4.33 -19.22
N ARG A 54 14.31 3.06 -19.55
CA ARG A 54 13.81 1.88 -18.81
C ARG A 54 14.26 1.80 -17.34
N ARG A 55 15.27 2.58 -16.94
CA ARG A 55 15.81 2.64 -15.58
C ARG A 55 15.22 3.79 -14.76
N TRP A 56 14.44 4.67 -15.39
CA TRP A 56 13.81 5.79 -14.69
C TRP A 56 12.82 5.29 -13.65
N ASN A 57 12.64 6.07 -12.59
CA ASN A 57 11.50 5.94 -11.71
C ASN A 57 10.24 6.44 -12.44
N TYR A 58 9.38 5.52 -12.84
CA TYR A 58 8.14 5.84 -13.56
C TYR A 58 7.02 6.39 -12.67
N VAL A 59 7.09 6.18 -11.35
CA VAL A 59 6.17 6.89 -10.45
C VAL A 59 6.52 8.38 -10.47
N PHE A 60 7.81 8.72 -10.38
CA PHE A 60 8.20 10.11 -10.58
C PHE A 60 7.85 10.59 -11.99
N GLU A 61 8.26 9.87 -13.04
CA GLU A 61 8.10 10.34 -14.43
C GLU A 61 6.65 10.60 -14.83
N TYR A 62 5.73 9.71 -14.45
CA TYR A 62 4.37 9.71 -14.99
C TYR A 62 3.27 10.09 -13.99
N LEU A 63 3.62 10.33 -12.73
CA LEU A 63 2.70 10.81 -11.70
C LEU A 63 3.19 12.09 -11.02
N VAL A 64 4.50 12.27 -10.78
CA VAL A 64 5.05 13.40 -10.01
C VAL A 64 5.57 14.54 -10.85
N SER A 65 6.33 14.23 -11.89
CA SER A 65 6.97 15.22 -12.75
C SER A 65 5.90 16.10 -13.42
N THR A 66 5.95 17.39 -13.14
CA THR A 66 5.14 18.41 -13.82
C THR A 66 5.91 19.14 -14.92
N ALA A 67 7.12 18.65 -15.25
CA ALA A 67 8.03 19.28 -16.19
C ALA A 67 7.42 19.45 -17.60
N THR A 68 6.51 18.57 -18.00
CA THR A 68 5.68 18.76 -19.18
C THR A 68 4.24 18.35 -18.90
N GLY A 69 3.30 18.87 -19.69
CA GLY A 69 1.89 18.50 -19.56
C GLY A 69 1.59 17.04 -19.88
N PHE A 70 2.52 16.35 -20.55
CA PHE A 70 2.38 14.96 -20.93
C PHE A 70 2.73 13.97 -19.82
N ASN A 71 3.37 14.41 -18.73
CA ASN A 71 3.87 13.53 -17.67
C ASN A 71 2.85 13.22 -16.55
N ARG A 72 1.57 13.58 -16.74
CA ARG A 72 0.50 13.51 -15.72
C ARG A 72 -0.50 12.40 -16.02
N HIS A 73 -0.03 11.14 -16.06
CA HIS A 73 -0.82 9.97 -16.46
C HIS A 73 -1.65 9.33 -15.32
N GLY A 74 -1.71 9.98 -14.16
CA GLY A 74 -2.51 9.53 -13.04
C GLY A 74 -2.73 10.66 -12.05
N SER A 75 -3.72 10.51 -11.18
CA SER A 75 -4.05 11.48 -10.13
C SER A 75 -4.37 10.75 -8.83
N VAL A 76 -3.98 11.33 -7.68
CA VAL A 76 -4.28 10.77 -6.36
C VAL A 76 -5.79 10.84 -6.11
N SER A 77 -6.41 9.71 -5.75
CA SER A 77 -7.85 9.63 -5.43
C SER A 77 -8.22 10.53 -4.24
N PRO A 78 -9.44 11.13 -4.20
CA PRO A 78 -9.92 11.90 -3.05
C PRO A 78 -9.79 11.19 -1.71
N ALA A 79 -9.93 9.86 -1.68
CA ALA A 79 -9.77 9.05 -0.46
C ALA A 79 -8.35 9.06 0.14
N PHE A 80 -7.34 9.56 -0.58
CA PHE A 80 -5.95 9.67 -0.13
C PHE A 80 -5.46 11.13 -0.08
N ARG A 81 -6.37 12.11 -0.05
CA ARG A 81 -6.03 13.54 0.05
C ARG A 81 -6.27 14.05 1.46
N GLY A 82 -5.41 14.91 1.99
CA GLY A 82 -5.61 15.53 3.31
C GLY A 82 -5.78 14.52 4.45
N LEU A 83 -5.09 13.36 4.38
CA LEU A 83 -5.18 12.36 5.42
C LEU A 83 -4.57 12.87 6.72
N THR A 84 -5.30 12.68 7.82
CA THR A 84 -4.95 13.16 9.16
C THR A 84 -5.15 12.05 10.19
N VAL A 85 -4.68 12.29 11.41
CA VAL A 85 -4.90 11.45 12.60
C VAL A 85 -5.33 12.36 13.75
N ASP A 86 -6.43 12.02 14.42
CA ASP A 86 -6.94 12.80 15.55
C ASP A 86 -6.11 12.63 16.83
N ALA A 87 -6.46 13.35 17.89
CA ALA A 87 -5.73 13.31 19.16
C ALA A 87 -5.78 11.93 19.87
N ASN A 88 -6.73 11.06 19.51
CA ASN A 88 -6.85 9.70 20.03
C ASN A 88 -6.19 8.66 19.12
N GLY A 89 -5.47 9.12 18.09
CA GLY A 89 -4.81 8.27 17.11
C GLY A 89 -5.77 7.60 16.13
N VAL A 90 -7.02 8.06 16.01
CA VAL A 90 -7.94 7.55 14.99
C VAL A 90 -7.63 8.21 13.66
N HIS A 91 -7.63 7.41 12.60
CA HIS A 91 -7.46 7.90 11.25
C HIS A 91 -8.64 8.76 10.82
N THR A 92 -8.33 9.93 10.28
CA THR A 92 -9.30 10.92 9.82
C THR A 92 -8.87 11.51 8.48
N GLN A 93 -9.64 12.49 8.00
CA GLN A 93 -9.32 13.31 6.85
C GLN A 93 -9.66 14.77 7.17
N ASN A 94 -8.75 15.69 6.85
CA ASN A 94 -8.87 17.13 7.06
C ASN A 94 -9.12 17.56 8.51
N SER A 95 -8.84 16.72 9.50
CA SER A 95 -9.07 17.01 10.92
C SER A 95 -8.04 16.32 11.81
N GLY A 96 -7.20 17.09 12.50
CA GLY A 96 -6.14 16.58 13.36
C GLY A 96 -4.74 16.75 12.76
N THR A 97 -3.80 15.90 13.19
CA THR A 97 -2.40 15.94 12.77
C THR A 97 -2.25 15.39 11.36
N THR A 98 -1.61 16.11 10.45
CA THR A 98 -1.39 15.66 9.06
C THR A 98 -0.51 14.42 8.98
N ASP A 99 -0.95 13.41 8.22
CA ASP A 99 -0.14 12.24 7.91
C ASP A 99 0.80 12.51 6.73
N SER A 100 2.05 12.84 7.06
CA SER A 100 3.09 13.16 6.07
C SER A 100 3.43 12.00 5.12
N ARG A 101 3.10 10.75 5.48
CA ARG A 101 3.38 9.56 4.66
C ARG A 101 2.52 9.52 3.39
N VAL A 102 1.36 10.19 3.42
CA VAL A 102 0.38 10.29 2.33
C VAL A 102 0.19 11.74 1.90
N GLY A 103 1.29 12.47 1.73
CA GLY A 103 1.22 13.81 1.16
C GLY A 103 0.59 13.79 -0.23
N ALA A 104 -0.41 14.64 -0.45
CA ALA A 104 -1.04 14.85 -1.75
C ALA A 104 -1.25 16.35 -1.98
N PHE A 105 -0.85 16.85 -3.16
CA PHE A 105 -0.99 18.26 -3.51
C PHE A 105 -1.34 18.44 -4.99
N THR A 106 -1.81 19.64 -5.35
CA THR A 106 -2.13 20.00 -6.74
C THR A 106 -1.74 21.45 -7.00
N ASN A 107 -1.43 21.75 -8.26
CA ASN A 107 -1.28 23.11 -8.79
C ASN A 107 -2.49 23.52 -9.65
N ASN A 108 -3.60 22.81 -9.51
CA ASN A 108 -4.85 23.01 -10.24
C ASN A 108 -4.71 22.84 -11.77
N GLN A 109 -3.74 22.06 -12.23
CA GLN A 109 -3.60 21.68 -13.64
C GLN A 109 -4.37 20.39 -13.95
N LEU A 110 -4.78 20.25 -15.21
CA LEU A 110 -5.43 19.05 -15.72
C LEU A 110 -4.41 17.94 -15.97
N SER A 111 -4.83 16.69 -15.74
CA SER A 111 -4.08 15.47 -16.08
C SER A 111 -4.04 15.26 -17.60
N PHE A 112 -3.36 14.20 -18.04
CA PHE A 112 -3.22 13.88 -19.47
C PHE A 112 -4.57 13.69 -20.19
N ASP A 113 -5.63 13.34 -19.46
CA ASP A 113 -7.00 13.19 -19.98
C ASP A 113 -7.69 14.54 -20.27
N PHE A 114 -7.06 15.67 -19.96
CA PHE A 114 -7.61 17.03 -20.08
C PHE A 114 -8.95 17.24 -19.36
N SER A 115 -9.25 16.43 -18.33
CA SER A 115 -10.51 16.51 -17.58
C SER A 115 -10.27 16.44 -16.07
N THR A 116 -9.38 15.57 -15.62
CA THR A 116 -9.17 15.32 -14.19
C THR A 116 -8.13 16.28 -13.62
N ILE A 117 -8.42 16.98 -12.52
CA ILE A 117 -7.40 17.75 -11.79
C ILE A 117 -6.28 16.80 -11.32
N HIS A 118 -5.04 17.16 -11.67
CA HIS A 118 -3.84 16.41 -11.34
C HIS A 118 -3.48 16.64 -9.87
N TRP A 119 -3.69 15.61 -9.05
CA TRP A 119 -3.17 15.53 -7.69
C TRP A 119 -1.97 14.60 -7.68
N THR A 120 -0.88 15.05 -7.10
CA THR A 120 0.40 14.35 -7.08
C THR A 120 0.95 14.19 -5.66
N ILE A 121 2.11 13.53 -5.53
CA ILE A 121 2.71 13.09 -4.26
C ILE A 121 4.15 13.60 -4.15
N PRO A 122 4.63 13.95 -2.93
CA PRO A 122 6.01 14.38 -2.72
C PRO A 122 6.99 13.21 -2.49
N LYS A 123 6.49 11.96 -2.43
CA LYS A 123 7.25 10.78 -1.98
C LYS A 123 8.45 10.43 -2.87
N TYR A 124 8.37 10.70 -4.18
CA TYR A 124 9.47 10.50 -5.13
C TYR A 124 9.77 11.80 -5.84
N THR A 125 10.99 12.31 -5.71
CA THR A 125 11.36 13.67 -6.13
C THR A 125 12.22 13.71 -7.39
N ALA A 126 12.65 12.56 -7.92
CA ALA A 126 13.45 12.48 -9.13
C ALA A 126 13.32 11.13 -9.85
N ARG A 127 13.76 11.07 -11.12
CA ARG A 127 13.91 9.83 -11.91
C ARG A 127 14.86 8.82 -11.23
N THR A 128 15.76 9.29 -10.38
CA THR A 128 16.71 8.48 -9.62
C THR A 128 16.19 8.05 -8.25
N SER A 129 15.02 8.54 -7.82
CA SER A 129 14.44 8.15 -6.53
C SER A 129 14.31 6.63 -6.45
N LEU A 130 14.86 6.06 -5.39
CA LEU A 130 14.80 4.63 -5.11
C LEU A 130 13.36 4.20 -4.82
N LEU A 131 13.01 3.00 -5.25
CA LEU A 131 11.70 2.41 -4.96
C LEU A 131 11.88 1.29 -3.92
N PRO A 132 11.23 1.34 -2.75
CA PRO A 132 11.28 0.25 -1.79
C PRO A 132 10.63 -1.01 -2.39
N LEU A 133 11.28 -2.16 -2.24
CA LEU A 133 10.80 -3.47 -2.67
C LEU A 133 10.36 -4.33 -1.49
N ALA A 134 11.10 -4.23 -0.39
CA ALA A 134 10.86 -4.95 0.86
C ALA A 134 11.42 -4.12 2.02
N THR A 135 10.63 -3.97 3.09
CA THR A 135 11.03 -3.11 4.20
C THR A 135 10.65 -3.71 5.55
N TYR A 136 11.34 -3.28 6.60
CA TYR A 136 10.98 -3.61 7.98
C TYR A 136 9.57 -3.13 8.33
N LYS A 137 9.19 -1.90 7.92
CA LYS A 137 7.85 -1.36 8.18
C LYS A 137 6.74 -2.22 7.57
N GLU A 138 6.97 -2.74 6.38
CA GLU A 138 6.06 -3.69 5.74
C GLU A 138 5.94 -4.99 6.55
N ALA A 139 7.06 -5.54 7.02
CA ALA A 139 7.06 -6.73 7.88
C ALA A 139 6.29 -6.49 9.19
N GLN A 140 6.49 -5.33 9.84
CA GLN A 140 5.74 -4.96 11.04
C GLN A 140 4.23 -4.92 10.79
N LEU A 141 3.79 -4.35 9.67
CA LEU A 141 2.37 -4.32 9.32
C LEU A 141 1.80 -5.72 9.01
N TYR A 142 2.60 -6.66 8.50
CA TYR A 142 2.20 -8.06 8.40
C TYR A 142 2.05 -8.72 9.78
N MET A 143 2.96 -8.42 10.72
CA MET A 143 2.82 -8.90 12.09
C MET A 143 1.56 -8.36 12.75
N ALA A 144 1.29 -7.06 12.62
CA ALA A 144 0.08 -6.44 13.17
C ALA A 144 -1.19 -7.11 12.63
N GLU A 145 -1.29 -7.27 11.30
CA GLU A 145 -2.43 -7.96 10.67
C GLU A 145 -2.56 -9.41 11.16
N ALA A 146 -1.46 -10.17 11.19
CA ALA A 146 -1.50 -11.57 11.63
C ALA A 146 -1.87 -11.73 13.12
N TYR A 147 -1.38 -10.86 14.00
CA TYR A 147 -1.81 -10.82 15.39
C TYR A 147 -3.30 -10.50 15.52
N ALA A 148 -3.77 -9.48 14.80
CA ALA A 148 -5.17 -9.08 14.83
C ALA A 148 -6.09 -10.21 14.34
N GLN A 149 -5.69 -10.95 13.31
CA GLN A 149 -6.45 -12.09 12.78
C GLN A 149 -6.54 -13.28 13.75
N GLN A 150 -5.57 -13.44 14.66
CA GLN A 150 -5.62 -14.47 15.71
C GLN A 150 -6.57 -14.12 16.87
N GLY A 151 -6.91 -12.84 17.06
CA GLY A 151 -8.02 -12.38 17.92
C GLY A 151 -7.84 -12.47 19.44
N ALA A 152 -6.84 -13.20 19.95
CA ALA A 152 -6.57 -13.25 21.40
C ALA A 152 -6.18 -11.86 21.95
N ALA A 153 -6.61 -11.52 23.18
CA ALA A 153 -6.39 -10.19 23.77
C ALA A 153 -4.91 -9.74 23.76
N ALA A 154 -3.98 -10.64 24.07
CA ALA A 154 -2.54 -10.36 23.99
C ALA A 154 -2.04 -10.09 22.56
N ASN A 155 -2.63 -10.75 21.57
CA ASN A 155 -2.31 -10.52 20.16
C ASN A 155 -2.88 -9.17 19.70
N LEU A 156 -4.11 -8.82 20.08
CA LEU A 156 -4.68 -7.50 19.80
C LEU A 156 -3.81 -6.38 20.39
N ALA A 157 -3.37 -6.54 21.64
CA ALA A 157 -2.44 -5.59 22.27
C ALA A 157 -1.10 -5.50 21.50
N SER A 158 -0.57 -6.61 21.01
CA SER A 158 0.65 -6.63 20.19
C SER A 158 0.45 -5.91 18.85
N ALA A 159 -0.71 -6.09 18.21
CA ALA A 159 -1.04 -5.40 16.97
C ALA A 159 -1.14 -3.88 17.17
N VAL A 160 -1.83 -3.44 18.23
CA VAL A 160 -1.96 -2.02 18.61
C VAL A 160 -0.59 -1.42 18.94
N ALA A 161 0.28 -2.14 19.65
CA ALA A 161 1.64 -1.69 19.94
C ALA A 161 2.46 -1.45 18.66
N ILE A 162 2.33 -2.32 17.66
CA ILE A 162 2.98 -2.13 16.36
C ILE A 162 2.45 -0.88 15.65
N ILE A 163 1.13 -0.67 15.63
CA ILE A 163 0.52 0.53 15.03
C ILE A 163 1.01 1.80 15.73
N ASN A 164 1.04 1.83 17.06
CA ASN A 164 1.56 2.97 17.81
C ASN A 164 3.05 3.22 17.55
N ALA A 165 3.84 2.17 17.34
CA ALA A 165 5.24 2.34 16.91
C ALA A 165 5.34 2.94 15.49
N ARG A 166 4.39 2.65 14.58
CA ARG A 166 4.31 3.30 13.26
C ARG A 166 3.89 4.77 13.38
N HIS A 167 2.88 5.06 14.20
CA HIS A 167 2.43 6.43 14.47
C HIS A 167 3.58 7.27 15.03
N ALA A 168 4.29 6.76 16.05
CA ALA A 168 5.43 7.44 16.64
C ALA A 168 6.54 7.72 15.61
N ALA A 169 6.86 6.76 14.74
CA ALA A 169 7.85 6.95 13.68
C ALA A 169 7.43 8.00 12.63
N ALA A 170 6.12 8.25 12.49
CA ALA A 170 5.54 9.24 11.59
C ALA A 170 5.23 10.59 12.27
N GLY A 171 5.47 10.72 13.58
CA GLY A 171 5.10 11.90 14.36
C GLY A 171 3.59 12.07 14.56
N LEU A 172 2.83 10.96 14.56
CA LEU A 172 1.38 10.94 14.71
C LEU A 172 0.95 10.58 16.15
N PRO A 173 -0.21 11.05 16.63
CA PRO A 173 -0.75 10.64 17.92
C PRO A 173 -0.94 9.13 18.01
N ASN A 174 -0.65 8.53 19.17
CA ASN A 174 -0.88 7.11 19.41
C ASN A 174 -2.38 6.79 19.38
N TRP A 175 -2.73 5.63 18.84
CA TRP A 175 -4.07 5.07 18.88
C TRP A 175 -4.40 4.53 20.28
N THR A 176 -4.99 5.39 21.11
CA THR A 176 -5.31 5.08 22.52
C THR A 176 -6.54 4.18 22.63
N LEU A 177 -7.52 4.36 21.75
CA LEU A 177 -8.74 3.54 21.70
C LEU A 177 -8.46 2.08 21.30
N GLY A 178 -7.30 1.81 20.68
CA GLY A 178 -6.88 0.45 20.33
C GLY A 178 -6.81 -0.49 21.54
N ALA A 179 -6.57 0.02 22.75
CA ALA A 179 -6.51 -0.79 23.97
C ALA A 179 -7.85 -1.46 24.33
N THR A 180 -8.97 -0.88 23.90
CA THR A 180 -10.33 -1.38 24.17
C THR A 180 -11.08 -1.78 22.90
N ALA A 181 -10.42 -1.72 21.74
CA ALA A 181 -11.02 -2.01 20.45
C ALA A 181 -11.31 -3.51 20.30
N THR A 182 -12.41 -3.82 19.64
CA THR A 182 -12.75 -5.17 19.17
C THR A 182 -11.76 -5.63 18.10
N GLN A 183 -11.68 -6.95 17.90
CA GLN A 183 -10.85 -7.52 16.82
C GLN A 183 -11.16 -6.89 15.45
N ALA A 184 -12.44 -6.65 15.15
CA ALA A 184 -12.85 -6.08 13.88
C ALA A 184 -12.41 -4.62 13.70
N GLU A 185 -12.46 -3.83 14.77
CA GLU A 185 -11.95 -2.44 14.76
C GLU A 185 -10.43 -2.41 14.60
N VAL A 186 -9.70 -3.31 15.27
CA VAL A 186 -8.25 -3.47 15.12
C VAL A 186 -7.87 -3.83 13.69
N ILE A 187 -8.54 -4.80 13.07
CA ILE A 187 -8.27 -5.17 11.67
C ILE A 187 -8.56 -3.99 10.74
N SER A 188 -9.70 -3.32 10.90
CA SER A 188 -10.06 -2.17 10.06
C SER A 188 -9.05 -1.04 10.17
N HIS A 189 -8.60 -0.73 11.38
CA HIS A 189 -7.57 0.28 11.63
C HIS A 189 -6.22 -0.10 11.00
N ILE A 190 -5.80 -1.37 11.11
CA ILE A 190 -4.58 -1.87 10.48
C ILE A 190 -4.65 -1.76 8.95
N LEU A 191 -5.80 -2.06 8.33
CA LEU A 191 -5.94 -1.98 6.87
C LEU A 191 -5.84 -0.54 6.35
N ASP A 192 -6.36 0.44 7.08
CA ASP A 192 -6.15 1.85 6.74
C ASP A 192 -4.70 2.28 7.01
N GLU A 193 -4.10 1.88 8.14
CA GLU A 193 -2.70 2.20 8.43
C GLU A 193 -1.75 1.64 7.36
N ARG A 194 -2.01 0.41 6.90
CA ARG A 194 -1.28 -0.22 5.79
C ARG A 194 -1.41 0.58 4.50
N ALA A 195 -2.62 1.05 4.18
CA ALA A 195 -2.86 1.87 3.00
C ALA A 195 -2.09 3.20 3.05
N ARG A 196 -1.96 3.78 4.25
CA ARG A 196 -1.23 5.03 4.49
C ARG A 196 0.28 4.85 4.47
N GLU A 197 0.81 3.91 5.24
CA GLU A 197 2.25 3.66 5.35
C GLU A 197 2.88 3.20 4.03
N LEU A 198 2.17 2.35 3.27
CA LEU A 198 2.65 1.77 2.01
C LEU A 198 2.12 2.52 0.76
N PHE A 199 1.59 3.73 0.97
CA PHE A 199 1.08 4.57 -0.11
C PHE A 199 2.16 4.82 -1.19
N ALA A 200 1.83 4.52 -2.45
CA ALA A 200 2.73 4.62 -3.60
C ALA A 200 4.00 3.73 -3.56
N GLU A 201 4.02 2.66 -2.76
CA GLU A 201 5.19 1.76 -2.63
C GLU A 201 5.05 0.42 -3.39
N GLY A 202 4.11 0.32 -4.33
CA GLY A 202 4.05 -0.79 -5.28
C GLY A 202 3.07 -1.90 -4.94
N GLY A 203 1.79 -1.68 -5.29
CA GLY A 203 0.80 -2.76 -5.44
C GLY A 203 0.16 -3.30 -4.15
N HIS A 204 0.54 -2.83 -2.97
CA HIS A 204 -0.03 -3.30 -1.70
C HIS A 204 -1.54 -3.09 -1.62
N ARG A 205 -2.00 -1.86 -1.92
CA ARG A 205 -3.42 -1.50 -1.85
C ARG A 205 -4.30 -2.38 -2.73
N TYR A 206 -3.86 -2.64 -3.96
CA TYR A 206 -4.60 -3.49 -4.90
C TYR A 206 -4.70 -4.95 -4.41
N ASN A 207 -3.62 -5.49 -3.83
CA ASN A 207 -3.68 -6.82 -3.23
C ASN A 207 -4.59 -6.85 -2.00
N ASP A 208 -4.57 -5.82 -1.15
CA ASP A 208 -5.49 -5.71 -0.02
C ASP A 208 -6.95 -5.63 -0.50
N MET A 209 -7.22 -4.90 -1.60
CA MET A 209 -8.54 -4.89 -2.26
C MET A 209 -8.99 -6.29 -2.67
N LEU A 210 -8.13 -7.06 -3.34
CA LEU A 210 -8.46 -8.43 -3.75
C LEU A 210 -8.74 -9.35 -2.56
N ARG A 211 -7.91 -9.29 -1.51
CA ARG A 211 -8.01 -10.18 -0.34
C ARG A 211 -9.23 -9.93 0.52
N TYR A 212 -9.64 -8.66 0.63
CA TYR A 212 -10.74 -8.26 1.49
C TYR A 212 -12.04 -8.00 0.75
N ARG A 213 -12.05 -8.08 -0.59
CA ARG A 213 -13.28 -8.05 -1.39
C ARG A 213 -14.26 -9.09 -0.86
N SER A 214 -15.51 -8.69 -0.65
CA SER A 214 -16.59 -9.58 -0.17
C SER A 214 -16.39 -10.12 1.27
N THR A 215 -15.48 -9.54 2.04
CA THR A 215 -15.37 -9.80 3.49
C THR A 215 -16.05 -8.66 4.28
N PRO A 216 -16.24 -8.79 5.60
CA PRO A 216 -16.72 -7.68 6.44
C PRO A 216 -15.82 -6.43 6.40
N TYR A 217 -14.54 -6.58 6.04
CA TYR A 217 -13.57 -5.49 5.92
C TYR A 217 -13.48 -4.93 4.49
N ASN A 218 -14.55 -5.07 3.71
CA ASN A 218 -14.60 -4.83 2.27
C ASN A 218 -13.84 -3.57 1.85
N ILE A 219 -12.94 -3.74 0.90
CA ILE A 219 -12.18 -2.65 0.29
C ILE A 219 -12.62 -2.52 -1.17
N PRO A 220 -13.50 -1.55 -1.50
CA PRO A 220 -14.16 -1.54 -2.80
C PRO A 220 -13.22 -1.09 -3.92
N PHE A 221 -13.35 -1.75 -5.07
CA PHE A 221 -12.80 -1.28 -6.35
C PHE A 221 -13.55 -0.04 -6.84
N LYS A 222 -12.89 0.75 -7.70
CA LYS A 222 -13.58 1.85 -8.38
C LYS A 222 -14.78 1.30 -9.14
N GLY A 223 -15.93 1.95 -9.01
CA GLY A 223 -17.18 1.48 -9.59
C GLY A 223 -18.05 0.66 -8.63
N GLU A 224 -17.49 0.15 -7.53
CA GLU A 224 -18.24 -0.60 -6.53
C GLU A 224 -18.84 0.32 -5.45
N PRO A 225 -19.93 -0.09 -4.77
CA PRO A 225 -20.49 0.65 -3.63
C PRO A 225 -19.43 0.95 -2.56
N GLY A 226 -19.43 2.19 -2.05
CA GLY A 226 -18.45 2.67 -1.08
C GLY A 226 -17.10 3.11 -1.67
N SER A 227 -16.89 3.00 -2.98
CA SER A 227 -15.74 3.60 -3.66
C SER A 227 -15.97 5.09 -3.99
N VAL A 228 -14.94 5.76 -4.51
CA VAL A 228 -15.06 7.15 -5.01
C VAL A 228 -15.95 7.31 -6.25
N HIS A 229 -16.37 6.20 -6.86
CA HIS A 229 -17.33 6.17 -7.97
C HIS A 229 -18.39 5.09 -7.70
N PRO A 230 -19.29 5.31 -6.71
CA PRO A 230 -20.15 4.25 -6.19
C PRO A 230 -21.28 3.82 -7.15
N ASN A 231 -21.53 4.61 -8.19
CA ASN A 231 -22.54 4.36 -9.21
C ASN A 231 -22.02 3.56 -10.42
N GLY A 232 -20.76 3.10 -10.39
CA GLY A 232 -20.18 2.37 -11.51
C GLY A 232 -19.71 3.25 -12.68
N VAL A 233 -19.73 4.58 -12.53
CA VAL A 233 -19.37 5.52 -13.61
C VAL A 233 -18.25 6.45 -13.15
N ASP A 234 -17.23 6.61 -14.00
CA ASP A 234 -16.10 7.48 -13.71
C ASP A 234 -16.43 8.99 -13.89
N GLN A 235 -15.45 9.85 -13.67
CA GLN A 235 -15.61 11.30 -13.76
C GLN A 235 -15.83 11.80 -15.20
N THR A 236 -15.58 10.99 -16.23
CA THR A 236 -15.80 11.32 -17.64
C THR A 236 -17.10 10.75 -18.19
N GLY A 237 -17.80 9.92 -17.41
CA GLY A 237 -19.06 9.29 -17.81
C GLY A 237 -18.91 7.86 -18.31
N ASP A 238 -17.70 7.28 -18.25
CA ASP A 238 -17.44 5.91 -18.69
C ASP A 238 -17.79 4.91 -17.60
N VAL A 239 -18.35 3.77 -18.00
CA VAL A 239 -18.75 2.70 -17.08
C VAL A 239 -17.53 1.85 -16.72
N TYR A 240 -17.30 1.64 -15.42
CA TYR A 240 -16.28 0.72 -14.95
C TYR A 240 -16.61 -0.72 -15.35
N GLY A 241 -15.62 -1.43 -15.91
CA GLY A 241 -15.73 -2.87 -16.13
C GLY A 241 -15.70 -3.67 -14.82
N THR A 242 -16.10 -4.95 -14.89
CA THR A 242 -16.09 -5.87 -13.74
C THR A 242 -14.75 -6.56 -13.50
N THR A 243 -13.76 -6.26 -14.34
CA THR A 243 -12.47 -6.94 -14.35
C THR A 243 -11.62 -6.45 -13.19
N THR A 244 -11.27 -7.36 -12.28
CA THR A 244 -10.36 -7.06 -11.15
C THR A 244 -8.95 -7.53 -11.40
N CYS A 245 -8.69 -8.45 -12.34
CA CYS A 245 -7.38 -9.01 -12.67
C CYS A 245 -7.05 -8.78 -14.15
N PHE A 246 -5.76 -8.67 -14.51
CA PHE A 246 -5.39 -8.59 -15.92
C PHE A 246 -5.87 -9.85 -16.66
N PRO A 247 -6.60 -9.70 -17.79
CA PRO A 247 -6.95 -10.85 -18.61
C PRO A 247 -5.67 -11.48 -19.16
N LEU A 248 -5.72 -12.78 -19.41
CA LEU A 248 -4.61 -13.46 -20.08
C LEU A 248 -4.26 -12.74 -21.39
N PRO A 249 -2.98 -12.56 -21.74
CA PRO A 249 -2.62 -11.94 -23.00
C PRO A 249 -3.19 -12.74 -24.18
N ALA A 250 -3.65 -12.05 -25.22
CA ALA A 250 -4.21 -12.70 -26.41
C ALA A 250 -3.21 -13.66 -27.07
N ALA A 251 -1.91 -13.33 -27.04
CA ALA A 251 -0.85 -14.19 -27.54
C ALA A 251 -0.76 -15.52 -26.79
N GLU A 252 -0.96 -15.51 -25.47
CA GLU A 252 -0.95 -16.73 -24.65
C GLU A 252 -2.16 -17.63 -24.96
N ARG A 253 -3.36 -17.05 -25.10
CA ARG A 253 -4.56 -17.82 -25.48
C ARG A 253 -4.47 -18.38 -26.89
N ALA A 254 -3.97 -17.59 -27.85
CA ALA A 254 -3.87 -18.02 -29.23
C ALA A 254 -2.80 -19.11 -29.45
N GLY A 255 -1.71 -19.06 -28.67
CA GLY A 255 -0.59 -19.99 -28.79
C GLY A 255 -0.71 -21.26 -27.94
N ASN A 256 -1.63 -21.32 -26.97
CA ASN A 256 -1.74 -22.43 -26.04
C ASN A 256 -3.14 -23.06 -26.05
N PRO A 257 -3.32 -24.25 -26.65
CA PRO A 257 -4.63 -24.90 -26.72
C PRO A 257 -5.17 -25.35 -25.36
N ASN A 258 -4.36 -25.31 -24.30
CA ASN A 258 -4.79 -25.66 -22.93
C ASN A 258 -5.33 -24.47 -22.14
N VAL A 259 -5.37 -23.26 -22.74
CA VAL A 259 -5.79 -22.03 -22.06
C VAL A 259 -6.84 -21.33 -22.93
N SER A 260 -8.11 -21.56 -22.61
CA SER A 260 -9.26 -20.85 -23.21
C SER A 260 -9.53 -19.51 -22.54
#